data_AF-A0A7Y9RVB1-F1
#
_entry.id   AF-A0A7Y9RVB1-F1
#
_cell.length_a   1.000
_cell.length_b   1.000
_cell.length_c   1.000
_cell.angle_alpha   90.00
_cell.angle_beta   90.00
_cell.angle_gamma   90.00
#
_symmetry.space_group_name_H-M   'P 1'
#
loop_
_entity.id
_entity.type
_entity.pdbx_description
1 polymer ?
#
loop_
_entity_poly.entity_id
_entity_poly.type
_entity_poly.pdbx_seq_one_letter_code
_entity_poly.pdbx_strand_id
1 'polypeptide(L)'
;MHRRRRTVALTALALVVTTLAAAGAAAPRGQEGGGGLTAAVGTVGSGVSGLAGAAWPFVDGDDPDGGEGAGDDGPAGPVTLAFAGDVHFEGVLSALPGRRGATLGPLARELRAADVAVVNLEGAVTTRGRPASKELEVASNRYWFRHPPSALRVLERSGVDVASLANNHGADYGVRGLRDALAADAASPVALVGVGRDHTEAFAPECFSVRGTDVAVLAADSSPRESRDDTWAVAPGTGAGLAAARDASAPRLLAAVRAAAAVDDVVVVYLHWGEEGRGCPTGLQRDLAAALAEAGADVVVGTHAHVLQGAGGLGGPDGTYVSYGLGNFAWYHGRQGETGVLTLRVERGRVVDDRWTPGVIPLAGGVPERVTGRRAAEERTAWRALRGCTDLEPGPGAARDRRALAASAPQPAGLPAYSSRIAPITAATARRMRSSHDPATCPTPLRDLRLLTMSYVDFAGRARTGEMVVHREVARDVVSVFADLYAARWPLRRMVLVDEYAGSDDRSMAADNTSGYNCRRVAGQTSWSDHAYGKAVDLNPVENPYVTPGGVLPPAGRRFVDVDRSPGARVPRGVIRRGDVVTRAFARIGWEWGGAWAAPDYQHFSAP
;
A
#
# COMPACT_ATOMS: atom_id res chain seq x y z
N MET A 1 -12.52 19.42 -20.05
CA MET A 1 -11.97 18.06 -20.20
C MET A 1 -13.10 17.16 -20.68
N HIS A 2 -12.97 16.55 -21.86
CA HIS A 2 -13.98 15.62 -22.36
C HIS A 2 -13.56 14.21 -21.92
N ARG A 3 -14.41 13.56 -21.14
CA ARG A 3 -14.18 12.23 -20.58
C ARG A 3 -14.84 11.20 -21.48
N ARG A 4 -14.14 10.11 -21.83
CA ARG A 4 -14.71 9.01 -22.63
C ARG A 4 -14.22 7.68 -22.09
N ARG A 5 -15.14 6.77 -21.76
CA ARG A 5 -14.82 5.36 -21.59
C ARG A 5 -14.71 4.70 -22.95
N ARG A 6 -13.58 4.03 -23.22
CA ARG A 6 -13.37 3.27 -24.45
C ARG A 6 -13.42 1.78 -24.14
N THR A 7 -14.49 1.11 -24.55
CA THR A 7 -14.54 -0.35 -24.59
C THR A 7 -13.89 -0.85 -25.87
N VAL A 8 -12.74 -1.51 -25.75
CA VAL A 8 -12.12 -2.22 -26.88
C VAL A 8 -12.72 -3.63 -26.95
N ALA A 9 -13.37 -3.97 -28.06
CA ALA A 9 -13.73 -5.35 -28.32
C ALA A 9 -12.42 -6.14 -28.58
N LEU A 10 -11.98 -6.93 -27.60
CA LEU A 10 -10.84 -7.84 -27.75
C LEU A 10 -11.24 -8.97 -28.72
N THR A 11 -11.08 -8.75 -30.03
CA THR A 11 -11.11 -9.85 -30.99
C THR A 11 -9.81 -10.65 -30.83
N ALA A 12 -9.95 -11.92 -30.45
CA ALA A 12 -8.83 -12.85 -30.40
C ALA A 12 -8.21 -12.95 -31.80
N LEU A 13 -7.03 -12.37 -31.99
CA LEU A 13 -6.24 -12.56 -33.20
C LEU A 13 -5.73 -14.01 -33.17
N ALA A 14 -6.41 -14.92 -33.86
CA ALA A 14 -5.95 -16.29 -34.03
C ALA A 14 -4.66 -16.27 -34.87
N LEU A 15 -3.51 -16.45 -34.22
CA LEU A 15 -2.24 -16.67 -34.90
C LEU A 15 -2.28 -18.07 -35.54
N VAL A 16 -2.56 -18.16 -36.84
CA VAL A 16 -2.40 -19.39 -37.60
C VAL A 16 -0.90 -19.63 -37.79
N VAL A 17 -0.32 -20.47 -36.94
CA VAL A 17 1.03 -21.01 -37.14
C VAL A 17 0.91 -22.22 -38.06
N THR A 18 1.27 -22.06 -39.33
CA THR A 18 1.45 -23.17 -40.27
C THR A 18 2.80 -23.85 -40.01
N THR A 19 2.80 -24.94 -39.26
CA THR A 19 3.94 -25.87 -39.22
C THR A 19 3.88 -26.79 -40.44
N LEU A 20 4.82 -26.63 -41.39
CA LEU A 20 5.12 -27.66 -42.39
C LEU A 20 5.91 -28.80 -41.71
N ALA A 21 5.28 -29.97 -41.58
CA ALA A 21 5.97 -31.21 -41.26
C ALA A 21 6.11 -32.05 -42.54
N ALA A 22 7.36 -32.28 -42.97
CA ALA A 22 7.69 -33.22 -44.04
C ALA A 22 7.75 -34.65 -43.47
N ALA A 23 6.97 -35.55 -44.05
CA ALA A 23 6.94 -36.97 -43.71
C ALA A 23 8.05 -37.74 -44.45
N GLY A 24 8.81 -38.55 -43.71
CA GLY A 24 9.68 -39.62 -44.23
C GLY A 24 9.21 -40.95 -43.67
N ALA A 25 8.86 -41.88 -44.56
CA ALA A 25 8.26 -43.17 -44.28
C ALA A 25 9.27 -44.24 -43.80
N ALA A 26 8.83 -45.12 -42.90
CA ALA A 26 9.18 -46.55 -42.88
C ALA A 26 8.32 -47.32 -41.86
N ALA A 27 7.56 -48.31 -42.33
CA ALA A 27 7.01 -49.45 -41.58
C ALA A 27 7.96 -50.67 -41.83
N PRO A 28 7.83 -51.90 -41.22
CA PRO A 28 6.57 -52.54 -40.77
C PRO A 28 6.63 -53.58 -39.61
N ARG A 29 5.47 -54.25 -39.40
CA ARG A 29 5.14 -55.56 -38.75
C ARG A 29 4.51 -55.43 -37.35
N GLY A 30 3.20 -55.71 -37.20
CA GLY A 30 2.53 -57.02 -37.02
C GLY A 30 1.69 -56.88 -35.72
N GLN A 31 0.56 -57.52 -35.42
CA GLN A 31 -0.26 -58.61 -35.93
C GLN A 31 -1.56 -58.61 -35.07
N GLU A 32 -2.70 -58.99 -35.66
CA GLU A 32 -3.98 -59.44 -35.02
C GLU A 32 -4.78 -58.45 -34.14
N GLY A 33 -6.12 -58.36 -34.18
CA GLY A 33 -7.15 -59.09 -34.93
C GLY A 33 -8.56 -58.61 -34.53
N GLY A 34 -9.52 -58.80 -35.44
CA GLY A 34 -10.99 -58.86 -35.22
C GLY A 34 -11.71 -57.57 -34.80
N GLY A 35 -12.77 -57.10 -35.44
CA GLY A 35 -13.57 -57.63 -36.53
C GLY A 35 -14.87 -56.83 -36.63
N GLY A 36 -15.33 -56.58 -37.86
CA GLY A 36 -16.73 -56.26 -38.20
C GLY A 36 -17.18 -54.82 -37.94
N LEU A 37 -17.89 -54.14 -38.83
CA LEU A 37 -18.37 -54.43 -40.18
C LEU A 37 -18.73 -53.04 -40.79
N THR A 38 -18.27 -52.83 -42.03
CA THR A 38 -19.01 -52.29 -43.21
C THR A 38 -20.06 -51.18 -43.02
N ALA A 39 -20.20 -50.19 -43.89
CA ALA A 39 -19.54 -49.87 -45.15
C ALA A 39 -20.10 -48.53 -45.67
N ALA A 40 -19.31 -47.96 -46.60
CA ALA A 40 -19.71 -47.18 -47.77
C ALA A 40 -20.31 -45.78 -47.49
N VAL A 41 -19.54 -44.71 -47.66
CA VAL A 41 -19.02 -44.16 -48.93
C VAL A 41 -20.16 -43.71 -49.85
N GLY A 42 -20.21 -42.39 -50.05
CA GLY A 42 -20.99 -41.73 -51.07
C GLY A 42 -20.49 -40.29 -51.25
N THR A 43 -19.34 -40.16 -51.91
CA THR A 43 -18.80 -38.89 -52.43
C THR A 43 -19.55 -38.46 -53.68
N VAL A 44 -20.05 -37.22 -53.70
CA VAL A 44 -20.31 -36.37 -54.87
C VAL A 44 -20.31 -34.94 -54.31
N GLY A 45 -19.65 -33.90 -54.81
CA GLY A 45 -19.15 -33.60 -56.14
C GLY A 45 -19.56 -32.15 -56.44
N SER A 46 -18.57 -31.26 -56.45
CA SER A 46 -18.43 -30.01 -57.20
C SER A 46 -19.61 -29.05 -57.43
N GLY A 47 -19.39 -27.81 -56.98
CA GLY A 47 -19.61 -26.57 -57.75
C GLY A 47 -21.02 -25.96 -57.72
N VAL A 48 -21.13 -24.66 -57.37
CA VAL A 48 -21.64 -23.59 -58.26
C VAL A 48 -21.15 -22.23 -57.71
N SER A 49 -20.76 -21.35 -58.64
CA SER A 49 -20.39 -19.95 -58.48
C SER A 49 -21.54 -19.04 -58.00
N GLY A 50 -21.16 -17.97 -57.30
CA GLY A 50 -21.62 -16.59 -57.52
C GLY A 50 -23.08 -16.23 -57.23
N LEU A 51 -23.28 -15.41 -56.19
CA LEU A 51 -24.29 -14.35 -56.20
C LEU A 51 -23.74 -13.08 -55.57
N ALA A 52 -23.89 -11.99 -56.34
CA ALA A 52 -23.63 -10.62 -55.96
C ALA A 52 -24.75 -10.06 -55.06
N GLY A 53 -24.40 -9.02 -54.30
CA GLY A 53 -25.31 -7.92 -53.96
C GLY A 53 -26.08 -8.05 -52.65
N ALA A 54 -25.69 -7.23 -51.68
CA ALA A 54 -26.62 -6.32 -50.99
C ALA A 54 -25.82 -5.34 -50.11
N ALA A 55 -25.80 -4.07 -50.54
CA ALA A 55 -25.51 -2.92 -49.71
C ALA A 55 -26.72 -2.59 -48.82
N TRP A 56 -26.68 -1.42 -48.15
CA TRP A 56 -27.71 -0.69 -47.39
C TRP A 56 -27.66 -0.86 -45.85
N PRO A 57 -28.01 0.19 -45.07
CA PRO A 57 -27.39 1.51 -45.09
C PRO A 57 -27.06 2.02 -43.66
N PHE A 58 -26.06 2.90 -43.55
CA PHE A 58 -25.94 3.85 -42.43
C PHE A 58 -27.00 4.95 -42.63
N VAL A 59 -27.73 5.29 -41.57
CA VAL A 59 -28.62 6.45 -41.52
C VAL A 59 -27.91 7.52 -40.70
N ASP A 60 -27.41 8.53 -41.40
CA ASP A 60 -27.11 9.84 -40.83
C ASP A 60 -28.42 10.62 -40.70
N GLY A 61 -28.61 11.25 -39.55
CA GLY A 61 -29.63 12.27 -39.33
C GLY A 61 -28.93 13.61 -39.14
N ASP A 62 -29.06 14.50 -40.13
CA ASP A 62 -28.74 15.92 -40.03
C ASP A 62 -29.81 16.64 -39.17
N ASP A 63 -29.35 17.54 -38.31
CA ASP A 63 -29.84 18.93 -38.23
C ASP A 63 -28.81 19.80 -37.48
N PRO A 64 -28.74 21.13 -37.68
CA PRO A 64 -27.50 21.83 -37.92
C PRO A 64 -27.21 22.89 -36.84
N ASP A 65 -26.02 23.47 -36.96
CA ASP A 65 -25.59 24.76 -36.41
C ASP A 65 -25.17 24.79 -34.92
N GLY A 66 -23.86 24.83 -34.72
CA GLY A 66 -23.24 24.91 -33.40
C GLY A 66 -21.71 24.83 -33.43
N GLY A 67 -21.08 25.67 -34.25
CA GLY A 67 -19.65 26.03 -34.25
C GLY A 67 -18.65 25.05 -33.60
N GLU A 68 -18.07 24.16 -34.41
CA GLU A 68 -16.83 23.48 -34.05
C GLU A 68 -15.72 24.52 -33.89
N GLY A 69 -15.30 24.75 -32.64
CA GLY A 69 -14.02 25.36 -32.37
C GLY A 69 -12.94 24.44 -32.92
N ALA A 70 -12.20 24.92 -33.91
CA ALA A 70 -11.01 24.28 -34.45
C ALA A 70 -10.16 23.75 -33.29
N GLY A 71 -9.86 22.45 -33.31
CA GLY A 71 -8.90 21.82 -32.40
C GLY A 71 -7.59 22.60 -32.46
N ASP A 72 -7.12 23.02 -31.30
CA ASP A 72 -5.83 23.66 -31.13
C ASP A 72 -4.74 22.63 -31.45
N ASP A 73 -4.30 22.58 -32.72
CA ASP A 73 -3.13 21.84 -33.23
C ASP A 73 -1.80 22.47 -32.74
N GLY A 74 -1.81 23.09 -31.57
CA GLY A 74 -0.62 23.54 -30.87
C GLY A 74 0.23 22.34 -30.40
N PRO A 75 1.56 22.49 -30.26
CA PRO A 75 2.39 21.42 -29.73
C PRO A 75 1.91 21.01 -28.34
N ALA A 76 1.73 19.70 -28.11
CA ALA A 76 1.23 19.14 -26.86
C ALA A 76 1.99 19.74 -25.65
N GLY A 77 1.23 20.39 -24.77
CA GLY A 77 1.76 21.03 -23.57
C GLY A 77 2.05 20.02 -22.46
N PRO A 78 2.85 20.38 -21.44
CA PRO A 78 3.08 19.49 -20.30
C PRO A 78 1.76 19.17 -19.58
N VAL A 79 1.54 17.88 -19.32
CA VAL A 79 0.43 17.32 -18.53
C VAL A 79 0.93 16.95 -17.14
N THR A 80 0.13 17.21 -16.13
CA THR A 80 0.44 16.84 -14.74
C THR A 80 -0.52 15.76 -14.26
N LEU A 81 0.04 14.63 -13.80
CA LEU A 81 -0.70 13.53 -13.18
C LEU A 81 -0.45 13.53 -11.67
N ALA A 82 -1.49 13.35 -10.85
CA ALA A 82 -1.35 13.19 -9.41
C ALA A 82 -1.96 11.88 -8.91
N PHE A 83 -1.27 11.26 -7.95
CA PHE A 83 -1.65 9.97 -7.39
C PHE A 83 -1.61 10.02 -5.87
N ALA A 84 -2.63 9.47 -5.23
CA ALA A 84 -2.70 9.32 -3.78
C ALA A 84 -3.21 7.93 -3.40
N GLY A 85 -2.77 7.44 -2.25
CA GLY A 85 -3.00 6.07 -1.79
C GLY A 85 -4.44 5.73 -1.39
N ASP A 86 -4.56 4.79 -0.45
CA ASP A 86 -5.85 4.19 -0.10
C ASP A 86 -6.80 5.17 0.62
N VAL A 87 -8.02 5.31 0.07
CA VAL A 87 -9.10 6.14 0.62
C VAL A 87 -10.29 5.26 0.93
N HIS A 88 -10.78 5.34 2.16
CA HIS A 88 -12.06 4.73 2.53
C HIS A 88 -12.78 5.62 3.56
N PHE A 89 -14.10 5.48 3.71
CA PHE A 89 -14.93 6.31 4.59
C PHE A 89 -15.54 5.52 5.75
N GLU A 90 -14.80 4.58 6.32
CA GLU A 90 -15.24 3.79 7.48
C GLU A 90 -14.71 4.37 8.80
N GLY A 91 -15.25 3.89 9.91
CA GLY A 91 -14.82 4.30 11.24
C GLY A 91 -14.95 5.81 11.45
N VAL A 92 -13.84 6.47 11.81
CA VAL A 92 -13.80 7.92 12.08
C VAL A 92 -14.12 8.79 10.86
N LEU A 93 -14.09 8.23 9.65
CA LEU A 93 -14.39 8.93 8.40
C LEU A 93 -15.85 8.76 7.94
N SER A 94 -16.66 7.94 8.61
CA SER A 94 -18.04 7.61 8.22
C SER A 94 -18.98 8.81 8.09
N ALA A 95 -18.77 9.86 8.89
CA ALA A 95 -19.56 11.09 8.80
C ALA A 95 -19.12 12.02 7.64
N LEU A 96 -17.90 11.83 7.10
CA LEU A 96 -17.31 12.77 6.14
C LEU A 96 -18.12 12.92 4.84
N PRO A 97 -18.65 11.85 4.22
CA PRO A 97 -19.49 11.96 3.03
C PRO A 97 -20.79 12.76 3.22
N GLY A 98 -21.30 12.84 4.46
CA GLY A 98 -22.50 13.61 4.80
C GLY A 98 -22.24 15.10 5.09
N ARG A 99 -20.97 15.50 5.26
CA ARG A 99 -20.60 16.87 5.65
C ARG A 99 -20.49 17.76 4.41
N ARG A 100 -21.27 18.86 4.40
CA ARG A 100 -21.22 19.88 3.35
C ARG A 100 -19.80 20.47 3.24
N GLY A 101 -19.26 20.49 2.02
CA GLY A 101 -17.93 21.05 1.74
C GLY A 101 -16.74 20.19 2.19
N ALA A 102 -16.97 18.98 2.70
CA ALA A 102 -15.87 18.09 3.10
C ALA A 102 -14.97 17.69 1.92
N THR A 103 -13.66 17.62 2.17
CA THR A 103 -12.62 17.21 1.22
C THR A 103 -11.67 16.20 1.89
N LEU A 104 -10.74 15.64 1.14
CA LEU A 104 -9.63 14.80 1.63
C LEU A 104 -8.52 15.63 2.30
N GLY A 105 -8.89 16.71 2.99
CA GLY A 105 -7.97 17.52 3.78
C GLY A 105 -6.99 18.40 2.98
N PRO A 106 -5.96 18.94 3.65
CA PRO A 106 -5.03 19.90 3.06
C PRO A 106 -4.27 19.41 1.82
N LEU A 107 -3.93 18.10 1.73
CA LEU A 107 -3.20 17.57 0.57
C LEU A 107 -4.05 17.52 -0.71
N ALA A 108 -5.38 17.63 -0.61
CA ALA A 108 -6.25 17.74 -1.79
C ALA A 108 -5.91 18.94 -2.69
N ARG A 109 -5.11 19.92 -2.21
CA ARG A 109 -4.57 20.99 -3.04
C ARG A 109 -3.69 20.46 -4.17
N GLU A 110 -2.88 19.43 -3.91
CA GLU A 110 -1.97 18.88 -4.92
C GLU A 110 -2.75 18.06 -5.96
N LEU A 111 -3.82 17.37 -5.54
CA LEU A 111 -4.76 16.67 -6.44
C LEU A 111 -5.46 17.68 -7.37
N ARG A 112 -6.09 18.73 -6.81
CA ARG A 112 -6.74 19.81 -7.58
C ARG A 112 -5.82 20.56 -8.54
N ALA A 113 -4.51 20.53 -8.31
CA ALA A 113 -3.54 21.24 -9.13
C ALA A 113 -3.10 20.42 -10.36
N ALA A 114 -3.37 19.12 -10.37
CA ALA A 114 -3.05 18.24 -11.49
C ALA A 114 -4.11 18.34 -12.59
N ASP A 115 -3.73 17.92 -13.79
CA ASP A 115 -4.65 17.78 -14.92
C ASP A 115 -5.45 16.47 -14.82
N VAL A 116 -4.86 15.41 -14.26
CA VAL A 116 -5.54 14.14 -13.92
C VAL A 116 -5.11 13.70 -12.52
N ALA A 117 -6.06 13.44 -11.63
CA ALA A 117 -5.81 12.93 -10.29
C ALA A 117 -6.48 11.57 -10.04
N VAL A 118 -5.72 10.61 -9.54
CA VAL A 118 -6.15 9.22 -9.33
C VAL A 118 -5.97 8.81 -7.87
N VAL A 119 -6.95 8.11 -7.31
CA VAL A 119 -6.90 7.51 -5.96
C VAL A 119 -7.40 6.06 -5.96
N ASN A 120 -7.09 5.30 -4.91
CA ASN A 120 -7.82 4.05 -4.63
C ASN A 120 -9.02 4.34 -3.72
N LEU A 121 -10.23 3.96 -4.12
CA LEU A 121 -11.42 3.97 -3.25
C LEU A 121 -11.66 2.55 -2.74
N GLU A 122 -11.18 2.28 -1.54
CA GLU A 122 -11.15 0.93 -0.96
C GLU A 122 -12.46 0.59 -0.28
N GLY A 123 -13.37 -0.06 -0.99
CA GLY A 123 -14.67 -0.51 -0.48
C GLY A 123 -15.84 -0.32 -1.44
N ALA A 124 -16.94 -1.01 -1.14
CA ALA A 124 -18.13 -0.98 -1.98
C ALA A 124 -18.85 0.37 -1.91
N VAL A 125 -19.24 0.92 -3.06
CA VAL A 125 -20.07 2.13 -3.15
C VAL A 125 -21.55 1.76 -3.16
N THR A 126 -22.17 1.69 -1.99
CA THR A 126 -23.58 1.36 -1.84
C THR A 126 -24.12 1.73 -0.46
N THR A 127 -25.43 1.96 -0.37
CA THR A 127 -26.18 2.01 0.91
C THR A 127 -27.07 0.79 1.11
N ARG A 128 -27.01 -0.18 0.19
CA ARG A 128 -27.92 -1.33 0.09
C ARG A 128 -27.13 -2.64 0.14
N GLY A 129 -27.86 -3.75 0.07
CA GLY A 129 -27.27 -5.10 0.05
C GLY A 129 -26.87 -5.60 1.43
N ARG A 130 -26.31 -6.82 1.43
CA ARG A 130 -25.73 -7.47 2.60
C ARG A 130 -24.23 -7.68 2.35
N PRO A 131 -23.40 -7.72 3.40
CA PRO A 131 -22.00 -8.13 3.27
C PRO A 131 -21.93 -9.46 2.51
N ALA A 132 -21.13 -9.48 1.45
CA ALA A 132 -20.88 -10.68 0.68
C ALA A 132 -19.90 -11.59 1.44
N SER A 133 -19.96 -12.89 1.19
CA SER A 133 -19.12 -13.83 1.93
C SER A 133 -17.64 -13.64 1.59
N LYS A 134 -16.77 -13.79 2.59
CA LYS A 134 -15.30 -13.69 2.45
C LYS A 134 -14.63 -15.02 2.83
N GLU A 135 -14.94 -16.09 2.09
CA GLU A 135 -14.57 -17.47 2.45
C GLU A 135 -13.08 -17.78 2.40
N LEU A 136 -12.28 -16.91 1.78
CA LEU A 136 -10.82 -17.08 1.66
C LEU A 136 -10.05 -16.33 2.74
N GLU A 137 -10.69 -15.37 3.42
CA GLU A 137 -10.13 -14.69 4.57
C GLU A 137 -10.22 -15.51 5.86
N VAL A 138 -9.24 -15.26 6.75
CA VAL A 138 -9.28 -15.70 8.15
C VAL A 138 -10.50 -15.09 8.82
N ALA A 139 -11.40 -15.94 9.35
CA ALA A 139 -12.70 -15.51 9.85
C ALA A 139 -12.65 -14.38 10.90
N SER A 140 -11.63 -14.36 11.76
CA SER A 140 -11.43 -13.32 12.77
C SER A 140 -10.97 -11.97 12.22
N ASN A 141 -10.46 -11.94 10.99
CA ASN A 141 -9.90 -10.74 10.36
C ASN A 141 -10.86 -10.11 9.35
N ARG A 142 -12.03 -10.73 9.12
CA ARG A 142 -12.98 -10.28 8.10
C ARG A 142 -13.52 -8.89 8.40
N TYR A 143 -13.36 -8.01 7.44
CA TYR A 143 -13.92 -6.66 7.47
C TYR A 143 -14.58 -6.35 6.13
N TRP A 144 -15.68 -5.60 6.17
CA TRP A 144 -16.39 -5.12 4.99
C TRP A 144 -16.42 -3.59 4.96
N PHE A 145 -15.80 -2.98 3.94
CA PHE A 145 -15.84 -1.55 3.71
C PHE A 145 -17.05 -1.16 2.85
N ARG A 146 -17.77 -0.13 3.30
CA ARG A 146 -18.91 0.44 2.59
C ARG A 146 -18.91 1.95 2.64
N HIS A 147 -19.12 2.55 1.46
CA HIS A 147 -19.23 3.99 1.32
C HIS A 147 -20.56 4.35 0.66
N PRO A 148 -21.28 5.39 1.13
CA PRO A 148 -22.43 5.90 0.39
C PRO A 148 -21.96 6.57 -0.92
N PRO A 149 -22.81 6.66 -1.96
CA PRO A 149 -22.49 7.38 -3.20
C PRO A 149 -22.03 8.84 -2.99
N SER A 150 -22.42 9.48 -1.86
CA SER A 150 -21.94 10.82 -1.49
C SER A 150 -20.42 10.89 -1.24
N ALA A 151 -19.74 9.75 -1.05
CA ALA A 151 -18.28 9.66 -1.00
C ALA A 151 -17.63 10.21 -2.28
N LEU A 152 -18.22 9.95 -3.45
CA LEU A 152 -17.72 10.45 -4.73
C LEU A 152 -17.72 11.99 -4.78
N ARG A 153 -18.66 12.65 -4.09
CA ARG A 153 -18.67 14.11 -3.97
C ARG A 153 -17.54 14.65 -3.09
N VAL A 154 -17.04 13.86 -2.12
CA VAL A 154 -15.84 14.24 -1.35
C VAL A 154 -14.60 14.16 -2.23
N LEU A 155 -14.51 13.10 -3.06
CA LEU A 155 -13.43 12.92 -4.03
C LEU A 155 -13.43 14.06 -5.08
N GLU A 156 -14.59 14.36 -5.67
CA GLU A 156 -14.78 15.46 -6.62
C GLU A 156 -14.28 16.79 -6.06
N ARG A 157 -14.75 17.20 -4.86
CA ARG A 157 -14.31 18.46 -4.23
C ARG A 157 -12.82 18.46 -3.87
N SER A 158 -12.22 17.29 -3.80
CA SER A 158 -10.79 17.12 -3.57
C SER A 158 -9.97 17.17 -4.85
N GLY A 159 -10.61 17.34 -6.01
CA GLY A 159 -9.97 17.37 -7.31
C GLY A 159 -9.51 16.00 -7.77
N VAL A 160 -10.25 14.94 -7.43
CA VAL A 160 -10.01 13.59 -7.93
C VAL A 160 -10.84 13.39 -9.20
N ASP A 161 -10.19 12.93 -10.28
CA ASP A 161 -10.84 12.64 -11.56
C ASP A 161 -11.14 11.15 -11.69
N VAL A 162 -10.29 10.29 -11.12
CA VAL A 162 -10.40 8.83 -11.19
C VAL A 162 -10.25 8.20 -9.81
N ALA A 163 -11.12 7.26 -9.49
CA ALA A 163 -11.01 6.38 -8.33
C ALA A 163 -11.03 4.92 -8.79
N SER A 164 -10.01 4.15 -8.41
CA SER A 164 -10.03 2.70 -8.59
C SER A 164 -10.99 2.06 -7.61
N LEU A 165 -11.85 1.15 -8.10
CA LEU A 165 -12.60 0.19 -7.29
C LEU A 165 -12.05 -1.24 -7.40
N ALA A 166 -11.05 -1.47 -8.26
CA ALA A 166 -10.36 -2.75 -8.32
C ALA A 166 -9.43 -2.90 -7.11
N ASN A 167 -9.99 -3.36 -6.01
CA ASN A 167 -9.32 -3.70 -4.76
C ASN A 167 -10.09 -4.83 -4.04
N ASN A 168 -9.49 -5.42 -3.02
CA ASN A 168 -10.04 -6.55 -2.28
C ASN A 168 -11.38 -6.22 -1.59
N HIS A 169 -11.67 -4.94 -1.34
CA HIS A 169 -12.90 -4.49 -0.70
C HIS A 169 -13.98 -3.97 -1.66
N GLY A 170 -13.68 -3.81 -2.96
CA GLY A 170 -14.58 -3.20 -3.93
C GLY A 170 -15.89 -3.98 -4.14
N ALA A 171 -15.86 -5.29 -3.86
CA ALA A 171 -16.98 -6.21 -3.99
C ALA A 171 -17.58 -6.66 -2.64
N ASP A 172 -17.28 -5.97 -1.54
CA ASP A 172 -17.73 -6.33 -0.18
C ASP A 172 -19.25 -6.46 -0.01
N TYR A 173 -20.05 -5.88 -0.93
CA TYR A 173 -21.51 -5.98 -0.94
C TYR A 173 -22.05 -6.67 -2.22
N GLY A 174 -21.18 -7.47 -2.85
CA GLY A 174 -21.44 -8.32 -4.00
C GLY A 174 -21.97 -7.57 -5.22
N VAL A 175 -22.61 -8.32 -6.13
CA VAL A 175 -23.18 -7.79 -7.39
C VAL A 175 -24.12 -6.60 -7.16
N ARG A 176 -24.88 -6.58 -6.05
CA ARG A 176 -25.76 -5.45 -5.74
C ARG A 176 -24.95 -4.17 -5.44
N GLY A 177 -23.89 -4.29 -4.64
CA GLY A 177 -22.97 -3.18 -4.39
C GLY A 177 -22.31 -2.68 -5.67
N LEU A 178 -21.86 -3.60 -6.54
CA LEU A 178 -21.24 -3.23 -7.83
C LEU A 178 -22.21 -2.51 -8.78
N ARG A 179 -23.47 -2.94 -8.86
CA ARG A 179 -24.50 -2.25 -9.65
C ARG A 179 -24.78 -0.84 -9.13
N ASP A 180 -24.78 -0.67 -7.80
CA ASP A 180 -24.94 0.63 -7.17
C ASP A 180 -23.74 1.54 -7.45
N ALA A 181 -22.53 0.99 -7.44
CA ALA A 181 -21.31 1.70 -7.80
C ALA A 181 -21.34 2.17 -9.26
N LEU A 182 -21.73 1.30 -10.20
CA LEU A 182 -21.85 1.65 -11.63
C LEU A 182 -22.94 2.70 -11.88
N ALA A 183 -24.05 2.65 -11.14
CA ALA A 183 -25.08 3.70 -11.21
C ALA A 183 -24.59 5.03 -10.62
N ALA A 184 -23.78 5.00 -9.56
CA ALA A 184 -23.16 6.18 -8.96
C ALA A 184 -22.09 6.81 -9.88
N ASP A 185 -21.28 5.99 -10.55
CA ASP A 185 -20.29 6.43 -11.55
C ASP A 185 -20.96 7.21 -12.68
N ALA A 186 -22.06 6.69 -13.24
CA ALA A 186 -22.79 7.35 -14.33
C ALA A 186 -23.34 8.75 -13.95
N ALA A 187 -23.51 9.02 -12.65
CA ALA A 187 -23.99 10.30 -12.12
C ALA A 187 -22.89 11.16 -11.47
N SER A 188 -21.62 10.74 -11.58
CA SER A 188 -20.47 11.33 -10.90
C SER A 188 -19.47 11.89 -11.91
N PRO A 189 -18.88 13.07 -11.65
CA PRO A 189 -17.74 13.54 -12.43
C PRO A 189 -16.46 12.73 -12.15
N VAL A 190 -16.38 12.06 -11.00
CA VAL A 190 -15.29 11.14 -10.66
C VAL A 190 -15.54 9.78 -11.32
N ALA A 191 -14.55 9.31 -12.07
CA ALA A 191 -14.53 8.04 -12.76
C ALA A 191 -14.27 6.85 -11.83
N LEU A 192 -15.07 5.79 -11.95
CA LEU A 192 -14.80 4.51 -11.27
C LEU A 192 -14.18 3.48 -12.22
N VAL A 193 -12.87 3.28 -12.13
CA VAL A 193 -12.14 2.30 -12.97
C VAL A 193 -11.93 0.97 -12.25
N GLY A 194 -11.69 -0.09 -13.02
CA GLY A 194 -11.46 -1.43 -12.46
C GLY A 194 -12.73 -2.17 -12.04
N VAL A 195 -13.90 -1.67 -12.45
CA VAL A 195 -15.23 -2.26 -12.20
C VAL A 195 -16.09 -2.15 -13.46
N GLY A 196 -16.88 -3.18 -13.76
CA GLY A 196 -17.72 -3.20 -14.96
C GLY A 196 -18.95 -4.09 -14.83
N ARG A 197 -19.89 -3.93 -15.77
CA ARG A 197 -21.05 -4.84 -15.97
C ARG A 197 -20.62 -6.21 -16.50
N ASP A 198 -19.45 -6.26 -17.11
CA ASP A 198 -18.74 -7.45 -17.55
C ASP A 198 -17.22 -7.23 -17.49
N HIS A 199 -16.46 -8.25 -17.89
CA HIS A 199 -15.01 -8.17 -17.94
C HIS A 199 -14.47 -7.15 -18.95
N THR A 200 -15.13 -6.92 -20.09
CA THR A 200 -14.66 -5.94 -21.07
C THR A 200 -14.73 -4.53 -20.48
N GLU A 201 -15.84 -4.19 -19.81
CA GLU A 201 -15.99 -2.91 -19.14
C GLU A 201 -15.05 -2.77 -17.93
N ALA A 202 -14.84 -3.82 -17.14
CA ALA A 202 -14.01 -3.73 -15.95
C ALA A 202 -12.54 -3.44 -16.27
N PHE A 203 -12.03 -3.98 -17.37
CA PHE A 203 -10.66 -3.74 -17.86
C PHE A 203 -10.56 -2.54 -18.83
N ALA A 204 -11.66 -1.83 -19.09
CA ALA A 204 -11.63 -0.66 -19.97
C ALA A 204 -10.92 0.54 -19.31
N PRO A 205 -10.06 1.26 -20.06
CA PRO A 205 -9.46 2.48 -19.56
C PRO A 205 -10.49 3.60 -19.42
N GLU A 206 -10.24 4.49 -18.47
CA GLU A 206 -10.77 5.83 -18.52
C GLU A 206 -9.83 6.75 -19.32
N CYS A 207 -10.36 7.43 -20.33
CA CYS A 207 -9.53 8.21 -21.25
C CYS A 207 -9.81 9.71 -21.15
N PHE A 208 -8.73 10.47 -21.29
CA PHE A 208 -8.70 11.92 -21.19
C PHE A 208 -7.83 12.52 -22.29
N SER A 209 -8.33 13.53 -23.00
CA SER A 209 -7.50 14.39 -23.85
C SER A 209 -7.20 15.68 -23.11
N VAL A 210 -5.93 15.91 -22.76
CA VAL A 210 -5.49 17.08 -21.99
C VAL A 210 -4.33 17.74 -22.70
N ARG A 211 -4.50 19.01 -23.11
CA ARG A 211 -3.43 19.81 -23.74
C ARG A 211 -2.79 19.12 -24.95
N GLY A 212 -3.59 18.40 -25.75
CA GLY A 212 -3.11 17.65 -26.92
C GLY A 212 -2.37 16.35 -26.56
N THR A 213 -2.54 15.82 -25.35
CA THR A 213 -2.03 14.49 -24.95
C THR A 213 -3.18 13.61 -24.50
N ASP A 214 -3.27 12.42 -25.08
CA ASP A 214 -4.25 11.40 -24.70
C ASP A 214 -3.71 10.52 -23.56
N VAL A 215 -4.43 10.47 -22.45
CA VAL A 215 -4.09 9.73 -21.24
C VAL A 215 -5.14 8.65 -20.99
N ALA A 216 -4.70 7.40 -20.88
CA ALA A 216 -5.54 6.27 -20.48
C ALA A 216 -5.20 5.81 -19.06
N VAL A 217 -6.21 5.64 -18.22
CA VAL A 217 -6.07 5.14 -16.84
C VAL A 217 -6.81 3.81 -16.69
N LEU A 218 -6.05 2.75 -16.47
CA LEU A 218 -6.55 1.40 -16.16
C LEU A 218 -6.36 1.11 -14.67
N ALA A 219 -7.17 0.22 -14.12
CA ALA A 219 -6.95 -0.30 -12.77
C ALA A 219 -7.24 -1.79 -12.66
N ALA A 220 -6.52 -2.46 -11.76
CA ALA A 220 -6.72 -3.87 -11.46
C ALA A 220 -6.26 -4.24 -10.06
N ASP A 221 -6.82 -5.33 -9.54
CA ASP A 221 -6.53 -5.87 -8.22
C ASP A 221 -5.66 -7.13 -8.31
N SER A 222 -4.51 -7.11 -7.65
CA SER A 222 -3.59 -8.24 -7.52
C SER A 222 -3.30 -8.58 -6.05
N SER A 223 -4.09 -8.05 -5.11
CA SER A 223 -4.06 -8.45 -3.70
C SER A 223 -4.57 -9.89 -3.51
N PRO A 224 -4.43 -10.52 -2.33
CA PRO A 224 -5.11 -11.78 -2.04
C PRO A 224 -6.62 -11.74 -2.36
N ARG A 225 -7.22 -12.88 -2.71
CA ARG A 225 -8.67 -12.97 -2.91
C ARG A 225 -9.38 -13.07 -1.57
N GLU A 226 -10.52 -12.40 -1.44
CA GLU A 226 -11.36 -12.49 -0.24
C GLU A 226 -12.45 -13.56 -0.33
N SER A 227 -12.94 -13.84 -1.54
CA SER A 227 -14.03 -14.77 -1.79
C SER A 227 -13.77 -15.68 -3.00
N ARG A 228 -14.53 -16.77 -3.09
CA ARG A 228 -14.65 -17.61 -4.29
C ARG A 228 -15.63 -17.05 -5.31
N ASP A 229 -16.40 -16.03 -4.96
CA ASP A 229 -17.34 -15.37 -5.86
C ASP A 229 -16.61 -14.64 -7.00
N ASP A 230 -17.08 -14.83 -8.23
CA ASP A 230 -16.47 -14.26 -9.44
C ASP A 230 -16.53 -12.73 -9.49
N THR A 231 -17.32 -12.08 -8.63
CA THR A 231 -17.36 -10.61 -8.52
C THR A 231 -16.01 -9.98 -8.14
N TRP A 232 -15.14 -10.71 -7.44
CA TRP A 232 -13.78 -10.25 -7.11
C TRP A 232 -12.77 -10.46 -8.23
N ALA A 233 -13.10 -11.24 -9.26
CA ALA A 233 -12.24 -11.53 -10.39
C ALA A 233 -13.08 -11.82 -11.62
N VAL A 234 -13.57 -10.74 -12.25
CA VAL A 234 -14.51 -10.84 -13.37
C VAL A 234 -13.90 -11.57 -14.56
N ALA A 235 -14.70 -12.41 -15.21
CA ALA A 235 -14.32 -13.18 -16.38
C ALA A 235 -15.47 -13.21 -17.41
N PRO A 236 -15.22 -13.69 -18.65
CA PRO A 236 -16.28 -13.89 -19.62
C PRO A 236 -17.42 -14.74 -19.03
N GLY A 237 -18.65 -14.23 -19.10
CA GLY A 237 -19.84 -14.93 -18.62
C GLY A 237 -20.16 -14.81 -17.13
N THR A 238 -19.30 -14.17 -16.32
CA THR A 238 -19.55 -14.04 -14.86
C THR A 238 -20.44 -12.84 -14.49
N GLY A 239 -20.71 -11.95 -15.45
CA GLY A 239 -21.46 -10.71 -15.23
C GLY A 239 -20.61 -9.60 -14.60
N ALA A 240 -21.23 -8.77 -13.74
CA ALA A 240 -20.57 -7.61 -13.16
C ALA A 240 -19.48 -8.02 -12.15
N GLY A 241 -18.35 -7.33 -12.15
CA GLY A 241 -17.23 -7.66 -11.28
C GLY A 241 -16.07 -6.67 -11.37
N LEU A 242 -15.01 -6.99 -10.61
CA LEU A 242 -13.78 -6.21 -10.54
C LEU A 242 -12.71 -6.77 -11.49
N ALA A 243 -11.93 -5.88 -12.09
CA ALA A 243 -10.73 -6.24 -12.84
C ALA A 243 -9.66 -6.78 -11.89
N ALA A 244 -9.26 -8.04 -12.09
CA ALA A 244 -8.25 -8.70 -11.28
C ALA A 244 -7.04 -9.14 -12.12
N ALA A 245 -5.83 -8.96 -11.57
CA ALA A 245 -4.54 -9.32 -12.16
C ALA A 245 -3.78 -10.33 -11.27
N ARG A 246 -4.51 -11.27 -10.65
CA ARG A 246 -3.97 -12.25 -9.70
C ARG A 246 -3.39 -13.50 -10.35
N ASP A 247 -3.79 -13.79 -11.60
CA ASP A 247 -3.27 -14.92 -12.35
C ASP A 247 -1.82 -14.64 -12.75
N ALA A 248 -0.95 -15.65 -12.73
CA ALA A 248 0.51 -15.48 -12.92
C ALA A 248 0.92 -14.73 -14.21
N SER A 249 0.06 -14.68 -15.22
CA SER A 249 0.29 -13.97 -16.49
C SER A 249 -0.58 -12.72 -16.69
N ALA A 250 -1.49 -12.40 -15.76
CA ALA A 250 -2.43 -11.28 -15.81
C ALA A 250 -2.98 -10.93 -17.23
N PRO A 251 -3.41 -11.91 -18.04
CA PRO A 251 -3.46 -11.76 -19.50
C PRO A 251 -4.47 -10.72 -19.97
N ARG A 252 -5.59 -10.54 -19.25
CA ARG A 252 -6.62 -9.54 -19.57
C ARG A 252 -6.12 -8.11 -19.34
N LEU A 253 -5.42 -7.88 -18.23
CA LEU A 253 -4.83 -6.57 -17.95
C LEU A 253 -3.76 -6.25 -18.99
N LEU A 254 -2.84 -7.19 -19.27
CA LEU A 254 -1.80 -6.96 -20.27
C LEU A 254 -2.37 -6.72 -21.67
N ALA A 255 -3.46 -7.40 -22.05
CA ALA A 255 -4.14 -7.14 -23.32
C ALA A 255 -4.78 -5.75 -23.37
N ALA A 256 -5.42 -5.30 -22.29
CA ALA A 256 -6.01 -3.97 -22.20
C ALA A 256 -4.94 -2.86 -22.23
N VAL A 257 -3.80 -3.07 -21.57
CA VAL A 257 -2.65 -2.15 -21.60
C VAL A 257 -2.07 -2.04 -23.02
N ARG A 258 -1.85 -3.16 -23.71
CA ARG A 258 -1.39 -3.13 -25.12
C ARG A 258 -2.37 -2.41 -26.04
N ALA A 259 -3.67 -2.60 -25.82
CA ALA A 259 -4.70 -1.93 -26.61
C ALA A 259 -4.71 -0.42 -26.38
N ALA A 260 -4.54 0.03 -25.13
CA ALA A 260 -4.40 1.45 -24.80
C ALA A 260 -3.10 2.04 -25.38
N ALA A 261 -1.97 1.35 -25.21
CA ALA A 261 -0.66 1.81 -25.69
C ALA A 261 -0.57 1.92 -27.22
N ALA A 262 -1.48 1.27 -27.96
CA ALA A 262 -1.55 1.40 -29.41
C ALA A 262 -2.17 2.73 -29.89
N VAL A 263 -2.88 3.45 -29.02
CA VAL A 263 -3.71 4.61 -29.40
C VAL A 263 -3.60 5.82 -28.46
N ASP A 264 -3.15 5.64 -27.23
CA ASP A 264 -3.02 6.71 -26.23
C ASP A 264 -1.55 7.10 -26.07
N ASP A 265 -1.27 8.39 -25.84
CA ASP A 265 0.10 8.90 -25.65
C ASP A 265 0.70 8.50 -24.30
N VAL A 266 -0.16 8.28 -23.29
CA VAL A 266 0.24 7.94 -21.93
C VAL A 266 -0.69 6.88 -21.35
N VAL A 267 -0.13 5.73 -20.97
CA VAL A 267 -0.87 4.64 -20.33
C VAL A 267 -0.49 4.51 -18.86
N VAL A 268 -1.47 4.75 -18.00
CA VAL A 268 -1.38 4.65 -16.55
C VAL A 268 -2.08 3.39 -16.08
N VAL A 269 -1.39 2.59 -15.26
CA VAL A 269 -1.96 1.40 -14.61
C VAL A 269 -1.91 1.58 -13.10
N TYR A 270 -3.09 1.67 -12.48
CA TYR A 270 -3.25 1.85 -11.05
C TYR A 270 -3.63 0.52 -10.37
N LEU A 271 -2.72 -0.03 -9.56
CA LEU A 271 -2.81 -1.39 -9.03
C LEU A 271 -3.06 -1.40 -7.53
N HIS A 272 -3.89 -2.35 -7.10
CA HIS A 272 -4.04 -2.71 -5.69
C HIS A 272 -3.32 -4.04 -5.44
N TRP A 273 -2.12 -4.03 -4.83
CA TRP A 273 -1.22 -5.19 -4.85
C TRP A 273 -0.19 -5.25 -3.71
N GLY A 274 0.50 -6.38 -3.57
CA GLY A 274 1.55 -6.57 -2.58
C GLY A 274 1.09 -7.22 -1.29
N GLU A 275 1.90 -7.11 -0.25
CA GLU A 275 1.65 -7.69 1.08
C GLU A 275 1.49 -6.55 2.10
N GLU A 276 0.39 -6.55 2.85
CA GLU A 276 0.09 -5.51 3.85
C GLU A 276 1.24 -5.31 4.84
N GLY A 277 1.62 -4.06 5.07
CA GLY A 277 2.69 -3.67 6.00
C GLY A 277 4.11 -3.93 5.49
N ARG A 278 4.28 -4.53 4.30
CA ARG A 278 5.60 -4.85 3.77
C ARG A 278 6.23 -3.65 3.06
N GLY A 279 7.34 -3.16 3.61
CA GLY A 279 8.02 -1.96 3.08
C GLY A 279 8.78 -2.13 1.76
N CYS A 280 8.98 -3.36 1.28
CA CYS A 280 9.63 -3.65 0.00
C CYS A 280 8.68 -4.44 -0.91
N PRO A 281 8.67 -4.18 -2.23
CA PRO A 281 7.78 -4.88 -3.15
C PRO A 281 8.05 -6.38 -3.15
N THR A 282 6.99 -7.17 -3.33
CA THR A 282 7.08 -8.62 -3.48
C THR A 282 7.64 -8.99 -4.86
N GLY A 283 8.04 -10.26 -5.04
CA GLY A 283 8.42 -10.77 -6.36
C GLY A 283 7.30 -10.57 -7.39
N LEU A 284 6.07 -10.93 -7.01
CA LEU A 284 4.88 -10.76 -7.86
C LEU A 284 4.65 -9.29 -8.28
N GLN A 285 4.85 -8.33 -7.37
CA GLN A 285 4.76 -6.91 -7.74
C GLN A 285 5.79 -6.53 -8.80
N ARG A 286 7.04 -6.99 -8.65
CA ARG A 286 8.11 -6.71 -9.62
C ARG A 286 7.85 -7.36 -10.98
N ASP A 287 7.46 -8.63 -10.99
CA ASP A 287 7.19 -9.38 -12.21
C ASP A 287 6.01 -8.76 -13.00
N LEU A 288 4.94 -8.36 -12.30
CA LEU A 288 3.81 -7.70 -12.93
C LEU A 288 4.17 -6.29 -13.41
N ALA A 289 4.98 -5.53 -12.67
CA ALA A 289 5.47 -4.22 -13.12
C ALA A 289 6.27 -4.33 -14.43
N ALA A 290 7.17 -5.32 -14.52
CA ALA A 290 7.95 -5.59 -15.73
C ALA A 290 7.05 -6.00 -16.90
N ALA A 291 6.09 -6.91 -16.69
CA ALA A 291 5.15 -7.32 -17.74
C ALA A 291 4.27 -6.15 -18.23
N LEU A 292 3.88 -5.23 -17.36
CA LEU A 292 3.13 -4.03 -17.73
C LEU A 292 3.98 -3.03 -18.51
N ALA A 293 5.23 -2.83 -18.10
CA ALA A 293 6.18 -2.02 -18.85
C ALA A 293 6.39 -2.58 -20.27
N GLU A 294 6.59 -3.89 -20.41
CA GLU A 294 6.68 -4.57 -21.70
C GLU A 294 5.39 -4.48 -22.54
N ALA A 295 4.23 -4.41 -21.89
CA ALA A 295 2.94 -4.22 -22.54
C ALA A 295 2.70 -2.79 -23.01
N GLY A 296 3.54 -1.82 -22.65
CA GLY A 296 3.45 -0.42 -23.05
C GLY A 296 2.87 0.52 -21.98
N ALA A 297 2.89 0.15 -20.70
CA ALA A 297 2.54 1.08 -19.63
C ALA A 297 3.67 2.12 -19.44
N ASP A 298 3.33 3.41 -19.41
CA ASP A 298 4.26 4.51 -19.10
C ASP A 298 4.35 4.76 -17.60
N VAL A 299 3.26 4.53 -16.87
CA VAL A 299 3.16 4.76 -15.44
C VAL A 299 2.46 3.60 -14.75
N VAL A 300 3.08 3.02 -13.72
CA VAL A 300 2.49 2.00 -12.85
C VAL A 300 2.51 2.50 -11.41
N VAL A 301 1.34 2.62 -10.77
CA VAL A 301 1.20 3.11 -9.39
C VAL A 301 0.45 2.10 -8.55
N GLY A 302 1.00 1.77 -7.38
CA GLY A 302 0.48 0.76 -6.48
C GLY A 302 -0.08 1.29 -5.16
N THR A 303 -1.08 0.58 -4.61
CA THR A 303 -1.57 0.70 -3.22
C THR A 303 -1.72 -0.69 -2.58
N HIS A 304 -2.58 -0.87 -1.55
CA HIS A 304 -2.81 -2.11 -0.76
C HIS A 304 -1.78 -2.42 0.31
N ALA A 305 -0.48 -2.21 0.06
CA ALA A 305 0.54 -2.50 1.08
C ALA A 305 0.37 -1.66 2.37
N HIS A 306 -0.49 -0.62 2.36
CA HIS A 306 -0.76 0.32 3.46
C HIS A 306 0.49 1.03 4.02
N VAL A 307 1.64 0.90 3.34
CA VAL A 307 2.90 1.59 3.62
C VAL A 307 3.47 2.13 2.31
N LEU A 308 4.33 3.15 2.42
CA LEU A 308 5.10 3.63 1.27
C LEU A 308 6.11 2.55 0.83
N GLN A 309 6.19 2.33 -0.48
CA GLN A 309 7.23 1.50 -1.10
C GLN A 309 8.01 2.33 -2.14
N GLY A 310 9.12 1.77 -2.64
CA GLY A 310 10.03 2.47 -3.56
C GLY A 310 9.37 2.91 -4.88
N ALA A 311 9.88 4.01 -5.44
CA ALA A 311 9.47 4.55 -6.73
C ALA A 311 10.67 5.01 -7.57
N GLY A 312 10.52 5.01 -8.90
CA GLY A 312 11.57 5.30 -9.86
C GLY A 312 11.29 4.80 -11.27
N GLY A 313 12.29 4.89 -12.15
CA GLY A 313 12.20 4.39 -13.52
C GLY A 313 12.61 2.92 -13.62
N LEU A 314 11.76 2.09 -14.23
CA LEU A 314 12.06 0.70 -14.57
C LEU A 314 12.65 0.64 -15.98
N GLY A 315 13.81 0.00 -16.13
CA GLY A 315 14.55 -0.03 -17.41
C GLY A 315 15.35 1.25 -17.71
N GLY A 316 15.53 2.12 -16.70
CA GLY A 316 16.29 3.36 -16.78
C GLY A 316 15.49 4.60 -16.37
N PRO A 317 16.09 5.79 -16.31
CA PRO A 317 15.43 7.02 -15.84
C PRO A 317 14.29 7.49 -16.74
N ASP A 318 14.33 7.11 -18.04
CA ASP A 318 13.33 7.44 -19.06
C ASP A 318 12.41 6.25 -19.39
N GLY A 319 12.50 5.14 -18.63
CA GLY A 319 11.62 3.98 -18.79
C GLY A 319 10.27 4.16 -18.09
N THR A 320 9.52 3.07 -17.93
CA THR A 320 8.22 3.08 -17.22
C THR A 320 8.41 3.60 -15.79
N TYR A 321 7.67 4.63 -15.41
CA TYR A 321 7.70 5.12 -14.04
C TYR A 321 6.88 4.20 -13.15
N VAL A 322 7.52 3.59 -12.15
CA VAL A 322 6.88 2.69 -11.20
C VAL A 322 6.90 3.31 -9.80
N SER A 323 5.76 3.30 -9.12
CA SER A 323 5.65 3.54 -7.68
C SER A 323 4.95 2.36 -7.02
N TYR A 324 5.69 1.50 -6.31
CA TYR A 324 5.14 0.23 -5.83
C TYR A 324 4.04 0.37 -4.77
N GLY A 325 4.04 1.44 -3.98
CA GLY A 325 3.09 1.60 -2.88
C GLY A 325 3.02 3.04 -2.39
N LEU A 326 1.83 3.63 -2.43
CA LEU A 326 1.54 4.98 -1.91
C LEU A 326 1.01 5.01 -0.48
N GLY A 327 0.83 3.84 0.14
CA GLY A 327 0.27 3.70 1.49
C GLY A 327 -1.18 4.19 1.60
N ASN A 328 -1.58 4.54 2.80
CA ASN A 328 -2.91 5.07 3.09
C ASN A 328 -2.99 6.56 2.76
N PHE A 329 -4.16 7.10 2.41
CA PHE A 329 -4.37 8.55 2.25
C PHE A 329 -5.43 9.10 3.20
N ALA A 330 -6.67 8.56 3.16
CA ALA A 330 -7.71 8.87 4.14
C ALA A 330 -8.13 7.56 4.81
N TRP A 331 -7.77 7.41 6.08
CA TRP A 331 -7.77 6.11 6.77
C TRP A 331 -8.31 6.18 8.21
N TYR A 332 -8.85 5.08 8.74
CA TYR A 332 -9.43 5.03 10.09
C TYR A 332 -8.41 5.09 11.24
N HIS A 333 -7.10 5.06 10.96
CA HIS A 333 -6.02 5.30 11.93
C HIS A 333 -4.73 5.77 11.27
N GLY A 334 -3.81 6.34 12.05
CA GLY A 334 -2.49 6.79 11.57
C GLY A 334 -1.31 5.88 11.92
N ARG A 335 -1.51 4.58 12.18
CA ARG A 335 -0.43 3.64 12.55
C ARG A 335 0.62 3.44 11.45
N GLN A 336 0.16 3.36 10.19
CA GLN A 336 0.99 3.55 9.00
C GLN A 336 0.65 4.92 8.40
N GLY A 337 1.01 5.98 9.14
CA GLY A 337 0.56 7.33 8.87
C GLY A 337 1.36 8.07 7.80
N GLU A 338 2.54 7.58 7.41
CA GLU A 338 3.30 8.16 6.30
C GLU A 338 2.52 8.07 4.98
N THR A 339 2.31 9.21 4.34
CA THR A 339 1.51 9.33 3.11
C THR A 339 1.97 10.53 2.27
N GLY A 340 1.31 10.78 1.15
CA GLY A 340 1.56 11.94 0.32
C GLY A 340 0.80 11.91 -1.00
N VAL A 341 1.12 12.90 -1.84
CA VAL A 341 0.70 12.93 -3.24
C VAL A 341 1.96 12.80 -4.09
N LEU A 342 1.98 11.80 -4.96
CA LEU A 342 2.94 11.69 -6.04
C LEU A 342 2.44 12.51 -7.23
N THR A 343 3.24 13.44 -7.71
CA THR A 343 2.95 14.25 -8.90
C THR A 343 3.98 13.94 -9.97
N LEU A 344 3.49 13.55 -11.16
CA LEU A 344 4.31 13.31 -12.34
C LEU A 344 4.01 14.39 -13.38
N ARG A 345 5.06 14.91 -14.01
CA ARG A 345 4.91 15.77 -15.19
C ARG A 345 5.24 14.93 -16.41
N VAL A 346 4.36 14.98 -17.40
CA VAL A 346 4.48 14.25 -18.65
C VAL A 346 4.61 15.24 -19.81
N GLU A 347 5.58 15.01 -20.69
CA GLU A 347 5.80 15.76 -21.92
C GLU A 347 6.07 14.78 -23.06
N ARG A 348 5.35 14.93 -24.17
CA ARG A 348 5.51 14.07 -25.36
C ARG A 348 5.44 12.58 -25.02
N GLY A 349 4.42 12.19 -24.25
CA GLY A 349 4.18 10.81 -23.83
C GLY A 349 5.13 10.28 -22.74
N ARG A 350 6.09 11.07 -22.23
CA ARG A 350 7.09 10.60 -21.26
C ARG A 350 7.04 11.33 -19.94
N VAL A 351 7.24 10.60 -18.85
CA VAL A 351 7.47 11.19 -17.52
C VAL A 351 8.81 11.94 -17.54
N VAL A 352 8.77 13.23 -17.25
CA VAL A 352 9.93 14.14 -17.29
C VAL A 352 10.19 14.83 -15.95
N ASP A 353 9.36 14.58 -14.94
CA ASP A 353 9.58 15.00 -13.55
C ASP A 353 8.77 14.13 -12.59
N ASP A 354 9.33 13.80 -11.43
CA ASP A 354 8.65 13.15 -10.31
C ASP A 354 8.80 13.97 -9.03
N ARG A 355 7.66 14.25 -8.38
CA ARG A 355 7.62 15.02 -7.15
C ARG A 355 6.78 14.34 -6.09
N TRP A 356 7.35 14.19 -4.91
CA TRP A 356 6.64 13.73 -3.72
C TRP A 356 6.28 14.89 -2.80
N THR A 357 4.98 15.11 -2.58
CA THR A 357 4.49 16.03 -1.54
C THR A 357 4.04 15.22 -0.32
N PRO A 358 4.83 15.20 0.77
CA PRO A 358 4.56 14.35 1.92
C PRO A 358 3.40 14.86 2.78
N GLY A 359 2.70 13.90 3.38
CA GLY A 359 1.66 14.11 4.38
C GLY A 359 1.75 13.09 5.51
N VAL A 360 0.96 13.31 6.56
CA VAL A 360 0.81 12.36 7.66
C VAL A 360 -0.66 12.21 8.03
N ILE A 361 -1.12 10.98 8.18
CA ILE A 361 -2.43 10.69 8.77
C ILE A 361 -2.29 10.79 10.29
N PRO A 362 -3.14 11.58 10.97
CA PRO A 362 -3.13 11.64 12.43
C PRO A 362 -3.30 10.25 13.05
N LEU A 363 -2.70 10.00 14.22
CA LEU A 363 -2.76 8.68 14.87
C LEU A 363 -4.21 8.18 15.07
N ALA A 364 -5.13 9.11 15.37
CA ALA A 364 -6.56 8.84 15.52
C ALA A 364 -7.30 8.49 14.20
N GLY A 365 -6.63 8.55 13.06
CA GLY A 365 -7.21 8.44 11.73
C GLY A 365 -7.73 9.78 11.21
N GLY A 366 -8.22 9.77 9.98
CA GLY A 366 -8.76 10.92 9.29
C GLY A 366 -8.13 11.15 7.93
N VAL A 367 -8.23 12.40 7.48
CA VAL A 367 -7.61 12.90 6.25
C VAL A 367 -6.17 13.34 6.53
N PRO A 368 -5.27 13.35 5.54
CA PRO A 368 -3.86 13.59 5.76
C PRO A 368 -3.55 15.07 5.96
N GLU A 369 -2.64 15.36 6.88
CA GLU A 369 -2.09 16.69 7.11
C GLU A 369 -0.81 16.90 6.31
N ARG A 370 -0.64 18.09 5.72
CA ARG A 370 0.54 18.39 4.88
C ARG A 370 1.77 18.59 5.74
N VAL A 371 2.84 17.87 5.40
CA VAL A 371 4.14 18.05 6.03
C VAL A 371 4.90 19.15 5.28
N THR A 372 5.51 20.09 6.02
CA THR A 372 6.20 21.27 5.44
C THR A 372 7.59 21.47 6.02
N GLY A 373 8.34 22.43 5.47
CA GLY A 373 9.68 22.80 5.96
C GLY A 373 10.69 21.66 5.94
N ARG A 374 11.56 21.61 6.97
CA ARG A 374 12.61 20.60 7.10
C ARG A 374 12.07 19.18 7.14
N ARG A 375 10.98 18.94 7.87
CA ARG A 375 10.35 17.61 7.96
C ARG A 375 9.93 17.10 6.58
N ALA A 376 9.43 17.98 5.71
CA ALA A 376 9.05 17.58 4.35
C ALA A 376 10.27 17.18 3.50
N ALA A 377 11.42 17.83 3.69
CA ALA A 377 12.66 17.46 3.01
C ALA A 377 13.18 16.09 3.49
N GLU A 378 13.08 15.82 4.78
CA GLU A 378 13.42 14.52 5.38
C GLU A 378 12.51 13.40 4.89
N GLU A 379 11.19 13.64 4.83
CA GLU A 379 10.23 12.66 4.33
C GLU A 379 10.40 12.40 2.82
N ARG A 380 10.75 13.42 2.02
CA ARG A 380 11.17 13.21 0.62
C ARG A 380 12.44 12.38 0.52
N THR A 381 13.43 12.62 1.37
CA THR A 381 14.67 11.83 1.40
C THR A 381 14.38 10.37 1.78
N ALA A 382 13.52 10.16 2.79
CA ALA A 382 13.10 8.83 3.21
C ALA A 382 12.34 8.11 2.10
N TRP A 383 11.38 8.77 1.44
CA TRP A 383 10.65 8.23 0.29
C TRP A 383 11.59 7.82 -0.84
N ARG A 384 12.56 8.66 -1.21
CA ARG A 384 13.59 8.30 -2.21
C ARG A 384 14.45 7.10 -1.79
N ALA A 385 14.72 6.95 -0.50
CA ALA A 385 15.50 5.83 0.03
C ALA A 385 14.76 4.48 -0.03
N LEU A 386 13.42 4.47 -0.10
CA LEU A 386 12.62 3.24 -0.25
C LEU A 386 12.94 2.47 -1.54
N ARG A 387 13.52 3.14 -2.54
CA ARG A 387 14.03 2.51 -3.76
C ARG A 387 15.17 1.51 -3.49
N GLY A 388 15.84 1.57 -2.34
CA GLY A 388 17.00 0.73 -2.02
C GLY A 388 16.74 -0.79 -1.99
N CYS A 389 15.47 -1.22 -2.00
CA CYS A 389 15.09 -2.64 -2.12
C CYS A 389 14.25 -2.94 -3.37
N THR A 390 14.34 -2.09 -4.39
CA THR A 390 13.72 -2.30 -5.70
C THR A 390 14.80 -2.42 -6.77
N ASP A 391 14.36 -2.77 -7.98
CA ASP A 391 15.12 -2.80 -9.24
C ASP A 391 14.99 -1.48 -10.02
N LEU A 392 14.44 -0.43 -9.38
CA LEU A 392 14.19 0.84 -10.03
C LEU A 392 15.43 1.74 -9.98
N GLU A 393 15.61 2.51 -11.04
CA GLU A 393 16.54 3.63 -11.09
C GLU A 393 15.89 4.92 -10.58
N PRO A 394 16.67 5.97 -10.25
CA PRO A 394 16.09 7.27 -9.95
C PRO A 394 15.20 7.79 -11.09
N GLY A 395 13.99 8.23 -10.74
CA GLY A 395 13.12 8.93 -11.67
C GLY A 395 13.72 10.27 -12.16
N PRO A 396 13.14 10.85 -13.22
CA PRO A 396 13.69 12.01 -13.92
C PRO A 396 13.79 13.28 -13.05
N GLY A 397 12.95 13.43 -12.03
CA GLY A 397 12.99 14.54 -11.07
C GLY A 397 14.18 14.50 -10.10
N ALA A 398 14.88 13.36 -9.99
CA ALA A 398 16.06 13.23 -9.15
C ALA A 398 17.23 14.13 -9.59
N ALA A 399 17.29 14.51 -10.88
CA ALA A 399 18.35 15.38 -11.41
C ALA A 399 18.18 16.86 -11.04
N ARG A 400 16.93 17.36 -10.96
CA ARG A 400 16.64 18.76 -10.58
C ARG A 400 16.89 19.00 -9.09
N ASP A 401 16.54 18.04 -8.25
CA ASP A 401 16.75 18.15 -6.80
C ASP A 401 18.22 18.11 -6.41
N ARG A 402 19.12 17.44 -7.16
CA ARG A 402 20.58 17.52 -6.92
C ARG A 402 21.10 18.96 -7.04
N ARG A 403 20.53 19.76 -7.96
CA ARG A 403 20.90 21.17 -8.15
C ARG A 403 20.30 22.08 -7.08
N ALA A 404 19.08 21.79 -6.62
CA ALA A 404 18.43 22.50 -5.51
C ALA A 404 19.06 22.17 -4.13
N LEU A 405 19.46 20.92 -3.90
CA LEU A 405 20.19 20.46 -2.71
C LEU A 405 21.64 20.96 -2.69
N ALA A 406 22.29 21.11 -3.85
CA ALA A 406 23.63 21.71 -3.93
C ALA A 406 23.61 23.24 -3.69
N ALA A 407 22.52 23.92 -4.07
CA ALA A 407 22.33 25.36 -3.82
C ALA A 407 21.82 25.69 -2.41
N SER A 408 21.40 24.67 -1.65
CA SER A 408 20.96 24.78 -0.27
C SER A 408 21.44 23.58 0.53
N ALA A 409 22.76 23.41 0.65
CA ALA A 409 23.29 22.49 1.65
C ALA A 409 22.86 23.00 3.03
N PRO A 410 21.93 22.35 3.73
CA PRO A 410 21.61 22.75 5.08
C PRO A 410 22.78 22.29 5.94
N GLN A 411 23.35 23.19 6.74
CA GLN A 411 24.05 22.73 7.93
C GLN A 411 23.08 21.83 8.72
N PRO A 412 23.53 20.71 9.32
CA PRO A 412 22.64 19.81 10.04
C PRO A 412 21.98 20.58 11.18
N ALA A 413 20.69 20.92 11.01
CA ALA A 413 19.88 21.45 12.09
C ALA A 413 19.82 20.36 13.17
N GLY A 414 20.11 20.74 14.42
CA GLY A 414 20.01 19.85 15.56
C GLY A 414 18.62 19.19 15.66
N LEU A 415 18.56 18.06 16.36
CA LEU A 415 17.28 17.46 16.75
C LEU A 415 16.42 18.53 17.47
N PRO A 416 15.09 18.54 17.31
CA PRO A 416 14.22 19.34 18.16
C PRO A 416 14.51 19.08 19.64
N ALA A 417 14.20 20.02 20.53
CA ALA A 417 14.33 19.79 21.97
C ALA A 417 13.55 18.52 22.37
N TYR A 418 14.13 17.73 23.26
CA TYR A 418 13.45 16.56 23.81
C TYR A 418 12.14 17.00 24.48
N SER A 419 11.03 16.39 24.08
CA SER A 419 9.71 16.65 24.64
C SER A 419 9.19 15.37 25.30
N SER A 420 8.60 15.51 26.49
CA SER A 420 7.95 14.39 27.18
C SER A 420 6.74 14.86 27.98
N ARG A 421 5.79 13.95 28.16
CA ARG A 421 4.60 14.13 28.99
C ARG A 421 4.33 12.84 29.76
N ILE A 422 4.05 12.97 31.06
CA ILE A 422 3.60 11.88 31.92
C ILE A 422 2.13 12.14 32.25
N ALA A 423 1.24 11.24 31.86
CA ALA A 423 -0.20 11.37 32.10
C ALA A 423 -0.76 10.16 32.87
N PRO A 424 -1.76 10.35 33.75
CA PRO A 424 -2.56 9.25 34.28
C PRO A 424 -3.23 8.45 33.15
N ILE A 425 -3.49 7.16 33.39
CA ILE A 425 -4.31 6.35 32.48
C ILE A 425 -5.75 6.87 32.52
N THR A 426 -6.18 7.52 31.44
CA THR A 426 -7.56 7.99 31.29
C THR A 426 -8.48 6.85 30.88
N ALA A 427 -9.81 7.05 30.92
CA ALA A 427 -10.75 6.08 30.37
C ALA A 427 -10.49 5.78 28.88
N ALA A 428 -10.04 6.77 28.09
CA ALA A 428 -9.67 6.55 26.69
C ALA A 428 -8.43 5.66 26.55
N THR A 429 -7.40 5.90 27.37
CA THR A 429 -6.20 5.07 27.41
C THR A 429 -6.49 3.65 27.91
N ALA A 430 -7.31 3.51 28.95
CA ALA A 430 -7.74 2.22 29.48
C ALA A 430 -8.47 1.37 28.42
N ARG A 431 -9.25 2.00 27.54
CA ARG A 431 -9.89 1.29 26.41
C ARG A 431 -8.90 0.79 25.36
N ARG A 432 -7.73 1.44 25.23
CA ARG A 432 -6.62 0.97 24.38
C ARG A 432 -5.87 -0.16 25.06
N MET A 433 -5.76 -0.14 26.40
CA MET A 433 -5.01 -1.13 27.20
C MET A 433 -5.73 -2.46 27.45
N ARG A 434 -6.79 -2.80 26.70
CA ARG A 434 -7.62 -3.98 27.01
C ARG A 434 -6.95 -5.32 26.75
N SER A 435 -5.87 -5.34 25.98
CA SER A 435 -5.17 -6.58 25.66
C SER A 435 -3.93 -6.77 26.52
N SER A 436 -3.33 -5.68 27.02
CA SER A 436 -2.18 -5.71 27.93
C SER A 436 -2.56 -5.58 29.41
N HIS A 437 -3.83 -5.33 29.74
CA HIS A 437 -4.31 -5.16 31.11
C HIS A 437 -5.68 -5.80 31.35
N ASP A 438 -5.76 -6.65 32.37
CA ASP A 438 -6.98 -7.16 32.96
C ASP A 438 -7.12 -6.67 34.42
N PRO A 439 -8.14 -5.85 34.74
CA PRO A 439 -8.32 -5.32 36.08
C PRO A 439 -8.58 -6.38 37.15
N ALA A 440 -9.01 -7.60 36.78
CA ALA A 440 -9.30 -8.68 37.71
C ALA A 440 -8.04 -9.47 38.12
N THR A 441 -7.03 -9.54 37.24
CA THR A 441 -5.89 -10.44 37.42
C THR A 441 -4.55 -9.74 37.53
N CYS A 442 -4.42 -8.54 36.97
CA CYS A 442 -3.13 -7.85 36.92
C CYS A 442 -2.69 -7.34 38.29
N PRO A 443 -1.40 -7.50 38.64
CA PRO A 443 -0.90 -7.11 39.95
C PRO A 443 -0.84 -5.59 40.15
N THR A 444 -0.84 -4.82 39.06
CA THR A 444 -0.74 -3.35 39.08
C THR A 444 -2.03 -2.72 38.59
N PRO A 445 -2.78 -1.98 39.44
CA PRO A 445 -4.01 -1.33 39.02
C PRO A 445 -3.71 -0.12 38.12
N LEU A 446 -4.62 0.20 37.18
CA LEU A 446 -4.44 1.31 36.22
C LEU A 446 -4.12 2.67 36.86
N ARG A 447 -4.61 2.94 38.09
CA ARG A 447 -4.31 4.18 38.84
C ARG A 447 -2.82 4.36 39.14
N ASP A 448 -2.07 3.26 39.17
CA ASP A 448 -0.65 3.22 39.48
C ASP A 448 0.22 3.16 38.22
N LEU A 449 -0.40 3.15 37.03
CA LEU A 449 0.27 3.26 35.75
C LEU A 449 0.24 4.69 35.21
N ARG A 450 1.21 5.02 34.36
CA ARG A 450 1.30 6.30 33.63
C ARG A 450 1.55 6.03 32.16
N LEU A 451 0.83 6.76 31.31
CA LEU A 451 1.16 6.88 29.89
C LEU A 451 2.23 7.94 29.74
N LEU A 452 3.39 7.51 29.25
CA LEU A 452 4.47 8.38 28.82
C LEU A 452 4.29 8.65 27.33
N THR A 453 4.35 9.92 26.94
CA THR A 453 4.47 10.35 25.55
C THR A 453 5.77 11.11 25.43
N MET A 454 6.75 10.60 24.67
CA MET A 454 8.08 11.21 24.64
C MET A 454 8.77 11.10 23.28
N SER A 455 9.69 12.03 23.03
CA SER A 455 10.49 12.06 21.82
C SER A 455 11.59 10.97 21.84
N TYR A 456 11.84 10.33 20.70
CA TYR A 456 12.96 9.41 20.51
C TYR A 456 13.63 9.67 19.15
N VAL A 457 14.83 9.14 18.94
CA VAL A 457 15.51 9.19 17.64
C VAL A 457 15.34 7.86 16.95
N ASP A 458 14.83 7.85 15.71
CA ASP A 458 14.67 6.61 14.95
C ASP A 458 15.98 6.14 14.28
N PHE A 459 15.97 4.95 13.67
CA PHE A 459 17.13 4.43 12.95
C PHE A 459 17.58 5.32 11.76
N ALA A 460 16.69 6.16 11.23
CA ALA A 460 17.04 7.15 10.21
C ALA A 460 17.61 8.46 10.80
N GLY A 461 17.74 8.54 12.14
CA GLY A 461 18.28 9.72 12.83
C GLY A 461 17.25 10.84 13.04
N ARG A 462 15.95 10.56 12.87
CA ARG A 462 14.87 11.55 12.97
C ARG A 462 14.24 11.53 14.35
N ALA A 463 13.82 12.69 14.83
CA ALA A 463 13.00 12.78 16.04
C ALA A 463 11.57 12.28 15.75
N ARG A 464 11.13 11.31 16.53
CA ARG A 464 9.77 10.75 16.54
C ARG A 464 9.17 10.90 17.92
N THR A 465 7.86 10.71 18.06
CA THR A 465 7.18 10.64 19.35
C THR A 465 6.63 9.24 19.53
N GLY A 466 6.88 8.64 20.68
CA GLY A 466 6.35 7.32 21.03
C GLY A 466 5.53 7.34 22.31
N GLU A 467 4.84 6.23 22.55
CA GLU A 467 4.03 5.99 23.73
C GLU A 467 4.52 4.76 24.48
N MET A 468 4.66 4.87 25.80
CA MET A 468 5.03 3.76 26.68
C MET A 468 4.22 3.86 27.97
N VAL A 469 3.79 2.73 28.52
CA VAL A 469 3.18 2.69 29.86
C VAL A 469 4.18 2.10 30.85
N VAL A 470 4.31 2.73 32.02
CA VAL A 470 5.13 2.26 33.16
C VAL A 470 4.45 2.59 34.48
N HIS A 471 4.99 2.08 35.59
CA HIS A 471 4.54 2.41 36.93
C HIS A 471 4.78 3.89 37.27
N ARG A 472 3.88 4.50 38.03
CA ARG A 472 3.96 5.92 38.42
C ARG A 472 5.23 6.28 39.19
N GLU A 473 5.79 5.32 39.92
CA GLU A 473 7.02 5.49 40.73
C GLU A 473 8.25 5.68 39.84
N VAL A 474 8.32 4.97 38.72
CA VAL A 474 9.48 4.97 37.83
C VAL A 474 9.32 5.90 36.61
N ALA A 475 8.13 6.47 36.43
CA ALA A 475 7.78 7.25 35.24
C ALA A 475 8.73 8.42 34.95
N ARG A 476 9.18 9.14 35.98
CA ARG A 476 10.13 10.25 35.82
C ARG A 476 11.53 9.76 35.47
N ASP A 477 11.96 8.67 36.10
CA ASP A 477 13.26 8.07 35.89
C ASP A 477 13.39 7.51 34.47
N VAL A 478 12.37 6.79 34.00
CA VAL A 478 12.31 6.30 32.62
C VAL A 478 12.30 7.45 31.61
N VAL A 479 11.54 8.53 31.85
CA VAL A 479 11.60 9.73 30.99
C VAL A 479 13.01 10.34 30.95
N SER A 480 13.75 10.32 32.06
CA SER A 480 15.13 10.82 32.11
C SER A 480 16.10 9.94 31.32
N VAL A 481 15.91 8.62 31.34
CA VAL A 481 16.69 7.68 30.52
C VAL A 481 16.50 7.99 29.04
N PHE A 482 15.25 8.11 28.58
CA PHE A 482 14.99 8.38 27.17
C PHE A 482 15.43 9.79 26.74
N ALA A 483 15.51 10.75 27.66
CA ALA A 483 16.13 12.05 27.40
C ALA A 483 17.62 11.91 27.05
N ASP A 484 18.36 11.07 27.78
CA ASP A 484 19.77 10.77 27.50
C ASP A 484 19.96 10.03 26.18
N LEU A 485 19.13 9.02 25.92
CA LEU A 485 19.15 8.27 24.67
C LEU A 485 18.88 9.22 23.49
N TYR A 486 17.92 10.13 23.63
CA TYR A 486 17.62 11.15 22.64
C TYR A 486 18.80 12.11 22.42
N ALA A 487 19.42 12.62 23.49
CA ALA A 487 20.59 13.49 23.42
C ALA A 487 21.79 12.80 22.74
N ALA A 488 21.99 11.50 23.02
CA ALA A 488 23.02 10.68 22.40
C ALA A 488 22.65 10.18 20.98
N ARG A 489 21.44 10.49 20.50
CA ARG A 489 20.89 10.02 19.22
C ARG A 489 20.91 8.49 19.10
N TRP A 490 20.70 7.80 20.21
CA TRP A 490 20.63 6.34 20.23
C TRP A 490 19.35 5.88 19.53
N PRO A 491 19.42 5.06 18.47
CA PRO A 491 18.29 4.81 17.61
C PRO A 491 17.33 3.78 18.22
N LEU A 492 16.05 4.12 18.26
CA LEU A 492 14.95 3.24 18.60
C LEU A 492 14.11 2.96 17.35
N ARG A 493 13.68 1.71 17.14
CA ARG A 493 12.91 1.38 15.93
C ARG A 493 11.52 1.98 15.97
N ARG A 494 10.85 1.81 17.10
CA ARG A 494 9.50 2.32 17.40
C ARG A 494 9.23 2.18 18.89
N MET A 495 8.24 2.93 19.38
CA MET A 495 7.78 2.87 20.76
C MET A 495 6.27 3.11 20.77
N VAL A 496 5.53 2.01 20.80
CA VAL A 496 4.06 1.97 20.86
C VAL A 496 3.61 1.00 21.96
N LEU A 497 2.34 1.11 22.37
CA LEU A 497 1.79 0.23 23.40
C LEU A 497 1.72 -1.22 22.88
N VAL A 498 1.92 -2.19 23.78
CA VAL A 498 1.85 -3.63 23.42
C VAL A 498 0.43 -4.03 22.98
N ASP A 499 -0.58 -3.25 23.32
CA ASP A 499 -1.95 -3.40 22.82
C ASP A 499 -2.08 -3.24 21.30
N GLU A 500 -1.17 -2.51 20.65
CA GLU A 500 -1.12 -2.46 19.18
C GLU A 500 -0.79 -3.84 18.57
N TYR A 501 -0.32 -4.77 19.40
CA TYR A 501 -0.07 -6.17 19.08
C TYR A 501 -1.06 -7.11 19.79
N ALA A 502 -2.23 -6.60 20.19
CA ALA A 502 -3.23 -7.27 21.02
C ALA A 502 -2.64 -7.96 22.25
N GLY A 503 -1.71 -7.29 22.96
CA GLY A 503 -1.09 -7.81 24.19
C GLY A 503 -0.03 -8.89 23.95
N SER A 504 0.19 -9.30 22.69
CA SER A 504 1.17 -10.33 22.35
C SER A 504 2.59 -9.78 22.42
N ASP A 505 3.34 -10.31 23.38
CA ASP A 505 4.76 -10.02 23.56
C ASP A 505 5.58 -10.41 22.33
N ASP A 506 5.34 -11.62 21.80
CA ASP A 506 6.05 -12.14 20.62
C ASP A 506 5.85 -11.26 19.38
N ARG A 507 4.62 -10.77 19.13
CA ARG A 507 4.35 -9.86 18.02
C ARG A 507 4.98 -8.48 18.23
N SER A 508 4.98 -7.98 19.46
CA SER A 508 5.66 -6.73 19.83
C SER A 508 7.17 -6.83 19.61
N MET A 509 7.78 -7.92 20.08
CA MET A 509 9.21 -8.20 19.87
C MET A 509 9.55 -8.40 18.39
N ALA A 510 8.78 -9.18 17.64
CA ALA A 510 9.00 -9.39 16.20
C ALA A 510 8.88 -8.09 15.39
N ALA A 511 8.07 -7.15 15.86
CA ALA A 511 7.93 -5.81 15.32
C ALA A 511 9.02 -4.84 15.78
N ASP A 512 9.97 -5.30 16.59
CA ASP A 512 11.10 -4.54 17.12
C ASP A 512 10.64 -3.33 17.95
N ASN A 513 9.56 -3.51 18.72
CA ASN A 513 8.95 -2.45 19.51
C ASN A 513 9.61 -2.28 20.89
N THR A 514 10.00 -1.05 21.21
CA THR A 514 10.40 -0.68 22.56
C THR A 514 9.17 -0.49 23.45
N SER A 515 9.10 -1.23 24.56
CA SER A 515 7.90 -1.32 25.39
C SER A 515 8.21 -1.42 26.89
N GLY A 516 7.24 -1.09 27.74
CA GLY A 516 7.40 -1.06 29.20
C GLY A 516 6.41 -1.93 29.95
N TYR A 517 5.11 -1.70 29.79
CA TYR A 517 4.06 -2.46 30.48
C TYR A 517 3.42 -3.51 29.59
N ASN A 518 3.35 -4.74 30.09
CA ASN A 518 2.53 -5.83 29.56
C ASN A 518 2.16 -6.78 30.71
N CYS A 519 0.88 -6.89 31.05
CA CYS A 519 0.43 -7.76 32.12
C CYS A 519 0.45 -9.23 31.69
N ARG A 520 1.58 -9.89 31.93
CA ARG A 520 1.77 -11.31 31.65
C ARG A 520 2.60 -11.98 32.72
N ARG A 521 2.43 -13.30 32.82
CA ARG A 521 3.37 -14.15 33.56
C ARG A 521 4.67 -14.30 32.76
N VAL A 522 5.75 -14.65 33.44
CA VAL A 522 7.00 -15.03 32.76
C VAL A 522 6.74 -16.29 31.93
N ALA A 523 7.27 -16.35 30.71
CA ALA A 523 7.04 -17.47 29.80
C ALA A 523 7.46 -18.80 30.47
N GLY A 524 6.51 -19.75 30.55
CA GLY A 524 6.74 -21.05 31.17
C GLY A 524 6.77 -21.05 32.72
N GLN A 525 6.44 -19.93 33.38
CA GLN A 525 6.43 -19.83 34.85
C GLN A 525 5.08 -19.34 35.39
N THR A 526 4.89 -19.53 36.69
CA THR A 526 3.72 -19.03 37.43
C THR A 526 3.94 -17.64 38.02
N SER A 527 5.15 -17.09 37.99
CA SER A 527 5.48 -15.74 38.46
C SER A 527 5.04 -14.65 37.46
N TRP A 528 4.74 -13.46 37.98
CA TRP A 528 4.49 -12.28 37.14
C TRP A 528 5.81 -11.75 36.56
N SER A 529 5.75 -11.26 35.33
CA SER A 529 6.87 -10.53 34.72
C SER A 529 7.03 -9.14 35.35
N ASP A 530 8.24 -8.59 35.38
CA ASP A 530 8.50 -7.20 35.80
C ASP A 530 7.73 -6.18 34.94
N HIS A 531 7.43 -6.55 33.69
CA HIS A 531 6.54 -5.79 32.81
C HIS A 531 5.11 -5.70 33.34
N ALA A 532 4.61 -6.69 34.09
CA ALA A 532 3.29 -6.67 34.71
C ALA A 532 3.23 -5.70 35.91
N TYR A 533 4.38 -5.35 36.47
CA TYR A 533 4.53 -4.31 37.49
C TYR A 533 4.75 -2.92 36.89
N GLY A 534 4.97 -2.81 35.58
CA GLY A 534 5.35 -1.56 34.91
C GLY A 534 6.74 -1.08 35.33
N LYS A 535 7.61 -2.00 35.76
CA LYS A 535 8.96 -1.73 36.27
C LYS A 535 10.05 -2.35 35.40
N ALA A 536 9.74 -2.59 34.13
CA ALA A 536 10.68 -3.05 33.12
C ALA A 536 10.53 -2.29 31.81
N VAL A 537 11.58 -2.32 30.99
CA VAL A 537 11.63 -1.74 29.64
C VAL A 537 12.46 -2.66 28.74
N ASP A 538 11.91 -2.99 27.58
CA ASP A 538 12.63 -3.71 26.51
C ASP A 538 12.98 -2.75 25.37
N LEU A 539 14.22 -2.84 24.86
CA LEU A 539 14.75 -1.95 23.82
C LEU A 539 15.18 -2.68 22.54
N ASN A 540 14.61 -2.29 21.40
CA ASN A 540 14.86 -2.89 20.08
C ASN A 540 15.04 -4.42 20.13
N PRO A 541 13.99 -5.19 20.45
CA PRO A 541 14.05 -6.65 20.62
C PRO A 541 14.75 -7.42 19.49
N VAL A 542 14.69 -6.94 18.24
CA VAL A 542 15.38 -7.60 17.12
C VAL A 542 16.89 -7.39 17.21
N GLU A 543 17.36 -6.18 17.50
CA GLU A 543 18.79 -5.90 17.68
C GLU A 543 19.35 -6.46 19.01
N ASN A 544 18.49 -6.60 20.02
CA ASN A 544 18.85 -7.01 21.38
C ASN A 544 18.01 -8.22 21.82
N PRO A 545 18.21 -9.41 21.23
CA PRO A 545 17.30 -10.53 21.46
C PRO A 545 17.43 -11.13 22.86
N TYR A 546 16.38 -11.79 23.30
CA TYR A 546 16.39 -12.71 24.44
C TYR A 546 16.90 -14.09 24.01
N VAL A 547 17.93 -14.59 24.70
CA VAL A 547 18.56 -15.88 24.43
C VAL A 547 18.12 -16.90 25.48
N THR A 548 17.42 -17.94 25.05
CA THR A 548 16.91 -19.02 25.90
C THR A 548 17.50 -20.38 25.47
N PRO A 549 17.42 -21.42 26.31
CA PRO A 549 17.74 -22.78 25.90
C PRO A 549 16.91 -23.28 24.69
N GLY A 550 15.69 -22.76 24.52
CA GLY A 550 14.78 -23.10 23.41
C GLY A 550 15.01 -22.30 22.13
N GLY A 551 15.97 -21.36 22.13
CA GLY A 551 16.30 -20.52 20.97
C GLY A 551 16.28 -19.02 21.29
N VAL A 552 16.24 -18.22 20.21
CA VAL A 552 16.39 -16.77 20.25
C VAL A 552 15.05 -16.10 19.93
N LEU A 553 14.64 -15.15 20.77
CA LEU A 553 13.39 -14.41 20.63
C LEU A 553 13.69 -12.91 20.48
N PRO A 554 13.12 -12.23 19.46
CA PRO A 554 12.40 -12.80 18.32
C PRO A 554 13.35 -13.56 17.37
N PRO A 555 12.87 -14.49 16.51
CA PRO A 555 13.73 -15.26 15.60
C PRO A 555 14.61 -14.41 14.67
N ALA A 556 14.14 -13.22 14.27
CA ALA A 556 14.90 -12.28 13.47
C ALA A 556 16.16 -11.75 14.18
N GLY A 557 16.20 -11.82 15.50
CA GLY A 557 17.33 -11.39 16.33
C GLY A 557 18.51 -12.36 16.35
N ARG A 558 18.36 -13.58 15.79
CA ARG A 558 19.44 -14.58 15.72
C ARG A 558 20.76 -14.02 15.17
N ARG A 559 20.68 -13.11 14.19
CA ARG A 559 21.85 -12.47 13.57
C ARG A 559 22.64 -11.52 14.50
N PHE A 560 22.11 -11.22 15.68
CA PHE A 560 22.73 -10.31 16.65
C PHE A 560 23.22 -11.00 17.92
N VAL A 561 23.03 -12.32 18.07
CA VAL A 561 23.43 -13.06 19.27
C VAL A 561 24.94 -12.97 19.48
N ASP A 562 25.72 -13.22 18.43
CA ASP A 562 27.19 -13.29 18.49
C ASP A 562 27.88 -11.93 18.35
N VAL A 563 27.13 -10.82 18.40
CA VAL A 563 27.73 -9.48 18.40
C VAL A 563 28.53 -9.27 19.70
N ASP A 564 29.80 -8.88 19.57
CA ASP A 564 30.66 -8.51 20.69
C ASP A 564 30.09 -7.27 21.42
N ARG A 565 29.63 -7.49 22.65
CA ARG A 565 29.05 -6.46 23.53
C ARG A 565 30.00 -6.02 24.64
N SER A 566 31.29 -6.31 24.51
CA SER A 566 32.32 -5.85 25.45
C SER A 566 32.45 -4.31 25.43
N PRO A 567 32.92 -3.70 26.54
CA PRO A 567 33.18 -2.26 26.56
C PRO A 567 34.15 -1.86 25.45
N GLY A 568 33.76 -0.88 24.62
CA GLY A 568 34.60 -0.41 23.51
C GLY A 568 34.34 -1.11 22.17
N ALA A 569 33.66 -2.27 22.13
CA ALA A 569 33.35 -3.00 20.90
C ALA A 569 32.52 -2.21 19.89
N ARG A 570 32.85 -2.29 18.60
CA ARG A 570 32.07 -1.66 17.53
C ARG A 570 30.85 -2.52 17.20
N VAL A 571 29.67 -2.05 17.58
CA VAL A 571 28.41 -2.77 17.37
C VAL A 571 27.54 -2.12 16.29
N PRO A 572 26.64 -2.87 15.62
CA PRO A 572 25.60 -2.30 14.77
C PRO A 572 24.76 -1.26 15.52
N ARG A 573 24.18 -0.30 14.78
CA ARG A 573 23.29 0.71 15.36
C ARG A 573 22.10 0.04 16.07
N GLY A 574 21.73 0.54 17.25
CA GLY A 574 20.60 0.03 18.03
C GLY A 574 20.91 -1.21 18.87
N VAL A 575 22.12 -1.76 18.77
CA VAL A 575 22.60 -2.83 19.66
C VAL A 575 23.15 -2.23 20.95
N ILE A 576 22.72 -2.78 22.08
CA ILE A 576 23.17 -2.44 23.42
C ILE A 576 24.47 -3.19 23.70
N ARG A 577 25.46 -2.49 24.26
CA ARG A 577 26.72 -3.08 24.75
C ARG A 577 27.04 -2.60 26.16
N ARG A 578 27.88 -3.36 26.86
CA ARG A 578 28.27 -3.04 28.24
C ARG A 578 28.95 -1.68 28.33
N GLY A 579 28.42 -0.81 29.17
CA GLY A 579 28.97 0.52 29.41
C GLY A 579 28.68 1.54 28.31
N ASP A 580 27.75 1.29 27.40
CA ASP A 580 27.24 2.30 26.46
C ASP A 580 26.27 3.32 27.10
N VAL A 581 25.69 4.21 26.30
CA VAL A 581 24.75 5.21 26.82
C VAL A 581 23.50 4.59 27.45
N VAL A 582 23.01 3.48 26.91
CA VAL A 582 21.78 2.83 27.38
C VAL A 582 22.02 2.23 28.76
N THR A 583 23.03 1.37 28.86
CA THR A 583 23.38 0.69 30.12
C THR A 583 23.74 1.68 31.22
N ARG A 584 24.44 2.77 30.90
CA ARG A 584 24.74 3.84 31.89
C ARG A 584 23.50 4.62 32.32
N ALA A 585 22.59 4.92 31.39
CA ALA A 585 21.38 5.68 31.70
C ALA A 585 20.45 4.88 32.63
N PHE A 586 20.23 3.59 32.36
CA PHE A 586 19.45 2.71 33.24
C PHE A 586 20.14 2.45 34.58
N ALA A 587 21.46 2.19 34.60
CA ALA A 587 22.19 2.01 35.84
C ALA A 587 22.13 3.26 36.75
N ARG A 588 22.08 4.47 36.18
CA ARG A 588 21.93 5.72 36.97
C ARG A 588 20.61 5.78 37.73
N ILE A 589 19.54 5.20 37.18
CA ILE A 589 18.24 5.11 37.88
C ILE A 589 18.12 3.83 38.72
N GLY A 590 19.23 3.10 38.90
CA GLY A 590 19.30 1.90 39.71
C GLY A 590 18.75 0.63 39.05
N TRP A 591 18.52 0.64 37.74
CA TRP A 591 17.99 -0.52 37.02
C TRP A 591 19.09 -1.47 36.54
N GLU A 592 18.78 -2.76 36.54
CA GLU A 592 19.68 -3.81 36.06
C GLU A 592 19.47 -4.10 34.58
N TRP A 593 20.52 -4.60 33.91
CA TRP A 593 20.46 -4.98 32.50
C TRP A 593 20.49 -6.50 32.36
N GLY A 594 19.47 -7.07 31.71
CA GLY A 594 19.34 -8.51 31.48
C GLY A 594 20.43 -9.12 30.60
N GLY A 595 21.13 -8.30 29.81
CA GLY A 595 22.28 -8.75 29.02
C GLY A 595 23.50 -9.18 29.86
N ALA A 596 23.49 -8.91 31.18
CA ALA A 596 24.52 -9.36 32.10
C ALA A 596 24.21 -10.72 32.77
N TRP A 597 23.03 -11.29 32.56
CA TRP A 597 22.61 -12.56 33.15
C TRP A 597 23.25 -13.79 32.46
N ALA A 598 23.20 -14.95 33.13
CA ALA A 598 23.73 -16.21 32.59
C ALA A 598 22.99 -16.68 31.33
N ALA A 599 21.68 -16.41 31.25
CA ALA A 599 20.87 -16.50 30.03
C ALA A 599 20.54 -15.07 29.60
N PRO A 600 21.30 -14.49 28.65
CA PRO A 600 21.20 -13.06 28.36
C PRO A 600 19.83 -12.67 27.79
N ASP A 601 19.21 -11.67 28.40
CA ASP A 601 18.09 -10.94 27.84
C ASP A 601 18.55 -9.53 27.44
N TYR A 602 19.08 -9.40 26.22
CA TYR A 602 19.80 -8.18 25.82
C TYR A 602 18.91 -6.94 25.72
N GLN A 603 17.62 -7.11 25.47
CA GLN A 603 16.63 -6.03 25.38
C GLN A 603 16.26 -5.47 26.76
N HIS A 604 16.38 -6.28 27.81
CA HIS A 604 15.63 -6.10 29.04
C HIS A 604 16.35 -5.25 30.08
N PHE A 605 15.62 -4.30 30.66
CA PHE A 605 16.01 -3.58 31.87
C PHE A 605 14.87 -3.59 32.87
N SER A 606 15.17 -3.83 34.13
CA SER A 606 14.15 -3.79 35.20
C SER A 606 14.66 -3.13 36.47
N ALA A 607 13.72 -2.60 37.25
CA ALA A 607 14.01 -2.13 38.59
C ALA A 607 14.27 -3.33 39.53
N PRO A 608 15.21 -3.21 40.48
CA PRO A 608 15.51 -4.26 41.45
C PRO A 608 14.39 -4.53 42.46
#